data_AF-A0A3D1CFW1-F1
#
_entry.id   AF-A0A3D1CFW1-F1
#
_cell.length_a   1.000
_cell.length_b   1.000
_cell.length_c   1.000
_cell.angle_alpha   90.00
_cell.angle_beta   90.00
_cell.angle_gamma   90.00
#
_symmetry.space_group_name_H-M   'P 1'
#
loop_
_entity.id
_entity.type
_entity.pdbx_description
1 polymer ?
#
loop_
_entity_poly.entity_id
_entity_poly.type
_entity_poly.pdbx_seq_one_letter_code
_entity_poly.pdbx_strand_id
1 'polypeptide(L)'
;MLKRHLLATGLSLFMVLPIQADTLSIAEPTYKTPNSESGILRPTRGMTMQQVEQKYGIAEQKYAPKGTPAITRWQYPQFDVYFENQLVIHSVVQRKSE
;
A
#
# COMPACT_ATOMS: atom_id res chain seq x y z
N MET A 1 -16.96 -41.90 66.37
CA MET A 1 -16.32 -40.57 66.24
C MET A 1 -16.23 -40.25 64.76
N LEU A 2 -16.88 -39.16 64.37
CA LEU A 2 -17.34 -38.82 63.02
C LEU A 2 -16.26 -38.02 62.26
N LYS A 3 -15.91 -38.43 61.02
CA LYS A 3 -15.25 -37.53 60.05
C LYS A 3 -15.89 -37.73 58.68
N ARG A 4 -16.90 -36.89 58.39
CA ARG A 4 -17.53 -36.78 57.07
C ARG A 4 -16.66 -35.85 56.22
N HIS A 5 -15.92 -36.40 55.26
CA HIS A 5 -15.25 -35.59 54.25
C HIS A 5 -16.25 -35.33 53.12
N LEU A 6 -16.93 -34.18 53.17
CA LEU A 6 -17.58 -33.64 51.98
C LEU A 6 -16.48 -33.07 51.09
N LEU A 7 -16.09 -33.79 50.04
CA LEU A 7 -15.39 -33.20 48.90
C LEU A 7 -16.42 -32.43 48.07
N ALA A 8 -16.45 -31.11 48.24
CA ALA A 8 -17.15 -30.23 47.33
C ALA A 8 -16.24 -29.98 46.11
N THR A 9 -16.43 -30.76 45.04
CA THR A 9 -15.84 -30.47 43.73
C THR A 9 -16.51 -29.24 43.14
N GLY A 10 -15.89 -28.08 43.28
CA GLY A 10 -16.29 -26.84 42.61
C GLY A 10 -15.97 -26.93 41.12
N LEU A 11 -17.01 -27.02 40.28
CA LEU A 11 -16.89 -26.97 38.83
C LEU A 11 -16.67 -25.51 38.41
N SER A 12 -15.42 -25.11 38.21
CA SER A 12 -15.07 -23.77 37.73
C SER A 12 -15.30 -23.70 36.22
N LEU A 13 -16.43 -23.11 35.81
CA LEU A 13 -16.78 -22.90 34.40
C LEU A 13 -15.98 -21.73 33.83
N PHE A 14 -14.90 -22.03 33.10
CA PHE A 14 -14.16 -21.02 32.33
C PHE A 14 -14.97 -20.61 31.09
N MET A 15 -15.51 -19.38 31.11
CA MET A 15 -16.20 -18.78 29.98
C MET A 15 -15.15 -18.31 28.96
N VAL A 16 -15.05 -18.98 27.82
CA VAL A 16 -14.12 -18.61 26.75
C VAL A 16 -14.74 -17.46 25.95
N LEU A 17 -14.22 -16.24 26.12
CA LEU A 17 -14.64 -15.12 25.27
C LEU A 17 -13.98 -15.28 23.89
N PRO A 18 -14.74 -15.19 22.79
CA PRO A 18 -14.16 -15.24 21.45
C PRO A 18 -13.31 -13.98 21.23
N ILE A 19 -12.04 -14.18 20.90
CA ILE A 19 -11.16 -13.11 20.43
C ILE A 19 -11.61 -12.77 19.00
N GLN A 20 -12.28 -11.62 18.84
CA GLN A 20 -12.58 -11.05 17.53
C GLN A 20 -11.30 -10.38 17.00
N ALA A 21 -10.94 -10.67 15.75
CA ALA A 21 -9.83 -10.02 15.07
C ALA A 21 -10.38 -9.22 13.90
N ASP A 22 -9.94 -7.97 13.78
CA ASP A 22 -10.30 -7.13 12.64
C ASP A 22 -9.63 -7.63 11.37
N THR A 23 -10.41 -7.76 10.30
CA THR A 23 -9.91 -8.04 8.96
C THR A 23 -9.69 -6.72 8.22
N LEU A 24 -8.43 -6.32 8.05
CA LEU A 24 -8.09 -5.19 7.18
C LEU A 24 -8.21 -5.63 5.72
N SER A 25 -9.29 -5.25 5.03
CA SER A 25 -9.40 -5.40 3.59
C SER A 25 -8.51 -4.35 2.92
N ILE A 26 -7.46 -4.79 2.24
CA ILE A 26 -6.64 -3.91 1.39
C ILE A 26 -7.40 -3.77 0.08
N ALA A 27 -7.85 -2.54 -0.22
CA ALA A 27 -8.50 -2.22 -1.49
C ALA A 27 -7.74 -2.84 -2.68
N GLU A 28 -8.47 -3.34 -3.67
CA GLU A 28 -7.88 -4.09 -4.78
C GLU A 28 -6.73 -3.29 -5.41
N PRO A 29 -5.54 -3.90 -5.51
CA PRO A 29 -4.40 -3.17 -6.01
C PRO A 29 -4.54 -2.89 -7.51
N THR A 30 -4.27 -1.64 -7.91
CA THR A 30 -4.25 -1.19 -9.31
C THR A 30 -3.12 -1.80 -10.16
N TYR A 31 -2.37 -2.79 -9.65
CA TYR A 31 -1.27 -3.46 -10.37
C TYR A 31 -1.72 -4.16 -11.67
N LYS A 32 -3.01 -4.48 -11.81
CA LYS A 32 -3.55 -5.11 -13.03
C LYS A 32 -3.68 -4.15 -14.21
N THR A 33 -3.60 -2.84 -14.00
CA THR A 33 -3.76 -1.85 -15.08
C THR A 33 -2.53 -1.86 -16.01
N PRO A 34 -2.68 -2.31 -17.27
CA PRO A 34 -1.54 -2.44 -18.18
C PRO A 34 -0.98 -1.07 -18.57
N ASN A 35 0.30 -1.04 -18.95
CA ASN A 35 0.95 0.14 -19.51
C ASN A 35 0.95 0.06 -21.05
N SER A 36 -0.26 0.11 -21.61
CA SER A 36 -0.53 -0.01 -23.05
C SER A 36 -1.80 0.76 -23.38
N GLU A 37 -2.19 0.77 -24.65
CA GLU A 37 -3.41 1.43 -25.14
C GLU A 37 -4.68 0.92 -24.44
N SER A 38 -4.69 -0.33 -23.99
CA SER A 38 -5.78 -0.93 -23.21
C SER A 38 -5.80 -0.52 -21.73
N GLY A 39 -4.87 0.33 -21.28
CA GLY A 39 -4.74 0.75 -19.88
C GLY A 39 -4.34 2.21 -19.76
N ILE A 40 -3.41 2.49 -18.83
CA ILE A 40 -2.93 3.85 -18.56
C ILE A 40 -1.47 3.94 -18.97
N LEU A 41 -1.21 4.66 -20.07
CA LEU A 41 0.15 4.95 -20.53
C LEU A 41 0.88 5.81 -19.49
N ARG A 42 2.06 5.35 -19.10
CA ARG A 42 2.90 6.00 -18.08
C ARG A 42 4.38 5.74 -18.35
N PRO A 43 5.30 6.57 -17.83
CA PRO A 43 6.73 6.38 -18.01
C PRO A 43 7.22 4.98 -17.66
N THR A 44 8.16 4.47 -18.45
CA THR A 44 8.84 3.20 -18.19
C THR A 44 10.15 3.43 -17.44
N ARG A 45 10.62 2.39 -16.74
CA ARG A 45 11.90 2.42 -16.02
C ARG A 45 13.04 2.88 -16.95
N GLY A 46 13.91 3.74 -16.43
CA GLY A 46 15.07 4.28 -17.13
C GLY A 46 14.83 5.54 -17.96
N MET A 47 13.58 5.99 -18.14
CA MET A 47 13.33 7.30 -18.74
C MET A 47 13.90 8.42 -17.85
N THR A 48 14.47 9.46 -18.44
CA THR A 48 14.94 10.63 -17.69
C THR A 48 13.77 11.54 -17.30
N MET A 49 13.93 12.36 -16.26
CA MET A 49 12.96 13.41 -15.91
C MET A 49 12.59 14.30 -17.11
N GLN A 50 13.57 14.66 -17.95
CA GLN A 50 13.34 15.45 -19.16
C GLN A 50 12.50 14.68 -20.19
N GLN A 51 12.78 13.40 -20.43
CA GLN A 51 11.98 12.57 -21.35
C GLN A 51 10.55 12.38 -20.85
N VAL A 52 10.36 12.27 -19.54
CA VAL A 52 9.04 12.20 -18.93
C VAL A 52 8.28 13.50 -19.17
N GLU A 53 8.89 14.65 -18.88
CA GLU A 53 8.24 15.95 -19.08
C GLU A 53 7.93 16.23 -20.56
N GLN A 54 8.84 15.84 -21.47
CA GLN A 54 8.63 15.98 -22.91
C GLN A 54 7.48 15.11 -23.43
N LYS A 55 7.32 13.88 -22.90
CA LYS A 55 6.32 12.93 -23.40
C LYS A 55 4.97 13.05 -22.72
N TYR A 56 4.94 13.40 -21.43
CA TYR A 56 3.73 13.40 -20.60
C TYR A 56 3.35 14.80 -20.09
N GLY A 57 4.15 15.83 -20.40
CA GLY A 57 3.94 17.19 -19.92
C GLY A 57 4.47 17.42 -18.51
N ILE A 58 4.26 18.64 -18.01
CA ILE A 58 4.66 19.04 -16.65
C ILE A 58 3.75 18.31 -15.64
N ALA A 59 4.37 17.72 -14.62
CA ALA A 59 3.66 17.11 -13.51
C ALA A 59 2.80 18.14 -12.74
N GLU A 60 1.62 17.74 -12.28
CA GLU A 60 0.72 18.57 -11.47
C GLU A 60 1.37 18.95 -10.13
N GLN A 61 2.12 18.00 -9.56
CA GLN A 61 2.86 18.23 -8.32
C GLN A 61 4.20 17.50 -8.33
N LYS A 62 5.25 18.22 -7.94
CA LYS A 62 6.61 17.67 -7.73
C LYS A 62 6.89 17.67 -6.23
N TYR A 63 7.03 16.50 -5.63
CA TYR A 63 7.32 16.35 -4.21
C TYR A 63 8.82 16.43 -3.94
N ALA A 64 9.21 16.98 -2.80
CA ALA A 64 10.60 17.01 -2.36
C ALA A 64 11.19 15.59 -2.26
N PRO A 65 12.47 15.38 -2.60
CA PRO A 65 13.12 14.09 -2.48
C PRO A 65 13.14 13.60 -1.03
N LYS A 66 13.04 12.28 -0.82
CA LYS A 66 13.09 11.64 0.50
C LYS A 66 14.04 10.45 0.54
N GLY A 67 14.69 10.23 1.69
CA GLY A 67 15.49 9.03 1.96
C GLY A 67 16.93 9.07 1.42
N THR A 68 17.60 7.93 1.55
CA THR A 68 18.93 7.66 0.97
C THR A 68 18.92 6.24 0.39
N PRO A 69 19.04 6.07 -0.94
CA PRO A 69 19.15 7.12 -1.97
C PRO A 69 17.90 8.02 -2.02
N ALA A 70 18.09 9.25 -2.52
CA ALA A 70 17.01 10.23 -2.57
C ALA A 70 16.00 9.87 -3.67
N ILE A 71 14.74 9.66 -3.28
CA ILE A 71 13.64 9.36 -4.20
C ILE A 71 12.73 10.57 -4.36
N THR A 72 12.57 11.03 -5.60
CA THR A 72 11.66 12.12 -5.98
C THR A 72 10.37 11.54 -6.52
N ARG A 73 9.22 12.10 -6.14
CA ARG A 73 7.91 11.73 -6.71
C ARG A 73 7.33 12.88 -7.50
N TRP A 74 6.92 12.61 -8.73
CA TRP A 74 6.06 13.51 -9.51
C TRP A 74 4.67 12.89 -9.66
N GLN A 75 3.65 13.73 -9.56
CA GLN A 75 2.25 13.35 -9.67
C GLN A 75 1.67 13.86 -10.98
N TYR A 76 1.02 12.96 -11.71
CA TYR A 76 0.22 13.21 -12.91
C TYR A 76 -1.24 12.83 -12.62
N PRO A 77 -2.21 13.26 -13.45
CA PRO A 77 -3.63 13.07 -13.15
C PRO A 77 -4.05 11.62 -12.84
N GLN A 78 -3.40 10.62 -13.46
CA GLN A 78 -3.77 9.21 -13.34
C GLN A 78 -2.68 8.33 -12.71
N PHE A 79 -1.46 8.84 -12.55
CA PHE A 79 -0.34 8.05 -12.07
C PHE A 79 0.72 8.91 -11.36
N ASP A 80 1.51 8.27 -10.51
CA ASP A 80 2.71 8.83 -9.92
C ASP A 80 3.96 8.24 -10.57
N VAL A 81 5.02 9.04 -10.69
CA VAL A 81 6.32 8.63 -11.22
C VAL A 81 7.37 8.85 -10.14
N TYR A 82 8.15 7.82 -9.87
CA TYR A 82 9.22 7.83 -8.87
C TYR A 82 10.56 7.81 -9.58
N PHE A 83 11.46 8.68 -9.12
CA PHE A 83 12.78 8.86 -9.69
C PHE A 83 13.87 8.67 -8.65
N GLU A 84 14.96 8.06 -9.08
CA GLU A 84 16.24 8.06 -8.37
C GLU A 84 17.30 8.55 -9.37
N ASN A 85 18.20 9.44 -8.95
CA ASN A 85 19.25 9.99 -9.83
C ASN A 85 18.73 10.50 -11.19
N GLN A 86 17.54 11.15 -11.19
CA GLN A 86 16.85 11.68 -12.37
C GLN A 86 16.30 10.63 -13.36
N LEU A 87 16.34 9.34 -13.02
CA LEU A 87 15.82 8.24 -13.82
C LEU A 87 14.57 7.65 -13.18
N VAL A 88 13.58 7.32 -14.01
CA VAL A 88 12.37 6.61 -13.56
C VAL A 88 12.76 5.25 -13.00
N ILE A 89 12.40 5.00 -11.74
CA ILE A 89 12.51 3.70 -11.10
C ILE A 89 11.16 2.96 -11.08
N HIS A 90 10.05 3.71 -11.00
CA HIS A 90 8.71 3.12 -10.98
C HIS A 90 7.61 4.13 -11.37
N SER A 91 6.50 3.62 -11.93
CA SER A 91 5.30 4.41 -12.25
C SER A 91 4.05 3.67 -11.77
N VAL A 92 3.28 4.30 -10.89
CA VAL A 92 2.15 3.69 -10.16
C VAL A 92 0.85 4.35 -10.59
N VAL A 93 -0.16 3.58 -10.98
CA VAL A 93 -1.50 4.11 -11.23
C VAL A 93 -2.14 4.51 -9.90
N GLN A 94 -2.65 5.73 -9.81
CA GLN A 94 -3.30 6.22 -8.60
C GLN A 94 -4.52 5.35 -8.25
N ARG A 95 -4.69 5.06 -6.97
CA ARG A 95 -5.91 4.42 -6.47
C ARG A 95 -7.00 5.47 -6.40
N LYS A 96 -8.21 5.13 -6.85
CA LYS A 96 -9.39 5.92 -6.47
C LYS A 96 -9.60 5.73 -4.97
N SER A 97 -9.65 6.84 -4.24
CA SER A 97 -10.20 6.85 -2.89
C SER A 97 -11.72 6.72 -3.02
N GLU A 98 -12.29 5.64 -2.50
CA GLU A 98 -13.72 5.48 -2.27
C GLU A 98 -14.13 6.17 -0.96
#